data_AF-A0AAU1FZK2-F1
#
_entry.id   AF-A0AAU1FZK2-F1
#
_cell.length_a   1.000
_cell.length_b   1.000
_cell.length_c   1.000
_cell.angle_alpha   90.00
_cell.angle_beta   90.00
_cell.angle_gamma   90.00
#
_symmetry.space_group_name_H-M   'P 1'
#
loop_
_entity.id
_entity.type
_entity.pdbx_description
1 polymer ?
#
loop_
_entity_poly.entity_id
_entity_poly.type
_entity_poly.pdbx_seq_one_letter_code
_entity_poly.pdbx_strand_id
1 'polypeptide(L)'
;MTMGVAAQPAAFAAARPDTVQQGINALVHTDGLPAVLASVKDRDGHARTYTAGVGDLATGSKVPADGQVRIGSSSEAFTAVVALQLVGEGKRTSIPTDGAATKHLERVVDTALCPAGQNGA
;
A
#
# COMPACT_ATOMS: atom_id res chain seq x y z
N MET A 1 -46.60 -24.74 -43.98
CA MET A 1 -45.50 -25.23 -43.15
C MET A 1 -44.89 -24.03 -42.45
N THR A 2 -45.22 -23.83 -41.18
CA THR A 2 -44.91 -22.63 -40.40
C THR A 2 -43.53 -22.78 -39.75
N MET A 3 -42.61 -21.85 -40.00
CA MET A 3 -41.30 -21.83 -39.35
C MET A 3 -41.41 -21.23 -37.94
N GLY A 4 -41.06 -22.02 -36.94
CA GLY A 4 -40.87 -21.54 -35.57
C GLY A 4 -39.49 -20.91 -35.44
N VAL A 5 -39.44 -19.59 -35.19
CA VAL A 5 -38.24 -18.92 -34.71
C VAL A 5 -38.03 -19.33 -33.25
N ALA A 6 -36.97 -20.07 -32.99
CA ALA A 6 -36.49 -20.29 -31.63
C ALA A 6 -35.82 -19.00 -31.13
N ALA A 7 -36.42 -18.36 -30.12
CA ALA A 7 -35.79 -17.29 -29.39
C ALA A 7 -34.57 -17.86 -28.65
N GLN A 8 -33.39 -17.38 -29.02
CA GLN A 8 -32.16 -17.69 -28.30
C GLN A 8 -32.26 -17.03 -26.93
N PRO A 9 -32.00 -17.73 -25.81
CA PRO A 9 -31.91 -17.06 -24.52
C PRO A 9 -30.76 -16.06 -24.64
N ALA A 10 -31.05 -14.78 -24.42
CA ALA A 10 -30.02 -13.79 -24.23
C ALA A 10 -29.16 -14.30 -23.07
N ALA A 11 -27.92 -14.69 -23.37
CA ALA A 11 -26.94 -14.94 -22.34
C ALA A 11 -26.78 -13.62 -21.59
N PHE A 12 -27.45 -13.51 -20.44
CA PHE A 12 -27.02 -12.57 -19.42
C PHE A 12 -25.56 -12.93 -19.19
N ALA A 13 -24.65 -12.04 -19.58
CA ALA A 13 -23.27 -12.14 -19.19
C ALA A 13 -23.28 -12.12 -17.66
N ALA A 14 -23.30 -13.30 -17.05
CA ALA A 14 -23.14 -13.45 -15.62
C ALA A 14 -21.87 -12.68 -15.30
N ALA A 15 -21.98 -11.68 -14.41
CA ALA A 15 -20.84 -10.92 -13.97
C ALA A 15 -19.76 -11.93 -13.58
N ARG A 16 -18.62 -11.88 -14.28
CA ARG A 16 -17.51 -12.78 -13.97
C ARG A 16 -17.22 -12.64 -12.48
N PRO A 17 -17.06 -13.77 -11.75
CA PRO A 17 -16.73 -13.70 -10.33
C PRO A 17 -15.53 -12.77 -10.14
N ASP A 18 -15.64 -11.83 -9.20
CA ASP A 18 -14.57 -10.88 -8.92
C ASP A 18 -13.38 -11.65 -8.31
N THR A 19 -12.40 -11.93 -9.14
CA THR A 19 -11.23 -12.74 -8.78
C THR A 19 -10.37 -12.07 -7.71
N VAL A 20 -10.40 -10.73 -7.62
CA VAL A 20 -9.69 -9.97 -6.59
C VAL A 20 -10.37 -10.20 -5.25
N GLN A 21 -11.71 -10.08 -5.20
CA GLN A 21 -12.45 -10.36 -3.96
C GLN A 21 -12.26 -11.81 -3.49
N GLN A 22 -12.30 -12.77 -4.41
CA GLN A 22 -12.05 -14.18 -4.08
C GLN A 22 -10.63 -14.40 -3.52
N GLY A 23 -9.63 -13.78 -4.14
CA GLY A 23 -8.24 -13.86 -3.69
C GLY A 23 -8.07 -13.30 -2.28
N ILE A 24 -8.57 -12.10 -2.00
CA ILE A 24 -8.42 -11.52 -0.65
C ILE A 24 -9.23 -12.28 0.42
N ASN A 25 -10.35 -12.91 0.03
CA ASN A 25 -11.09 -13.80 0.93
C ASN A 25 -10.27 -15.04 1.27
N ALA A 26 -9.58 -15.64 0.29
CA ALA A 26 -8.72 -16.80 0.53
C ALA A 26 -7.56 -16.45 1.49
N LEU A 27 -6.96 -15.27 1.35
CA LEU A 27 -5.90 -14.82 2.28
C LEU A 27 -6.38 -14.77 3.75
N VAL A 28 -7.63 -14.39 3.98
CA VAL A 28 -8.20 -14.35 5.34
C VAL A 28 -8.56 -15.76 5.83
N HIS A 29 -9.23 -16.56 5.00
CA HIS A 29 -9.77 -17.86 5.42
C HIS A 29 -8.74 -19.00 5.40
N THR A 30 -7.78 -18.95 4.48
CA THR A 30 -6.79 -20.01 4.24
C THR A 30 -5.45 -19.66 4.86
N ASP A 31 -4.94 -18.45 4.64
CA ASP A 31 -3.63 -18.02 5.17
C ASP A 31 -3.73 -17.41 6.57
N GLY A 32 -4.94 -17.23 7.10
CA GLY A 32 -5.19 -16.77 8.47
C GLY A 32 -4.86 -15.29 8.69
N LEU A 33 -4.81 -14.47 7.64
CA LEU A 33 -4.63 -13.03 7.79
C LEU A 33 -5.85 -12.41 8.48
N PRO A 34 -5.68 -11.54 9.48
CA PRO A 34 -6.80 -10.95 10.21
C PRO A 34 -7.67 -10.05 9.33
N ALA A 35 -7.05 -9.30 8.41
CA ALA A 35 -7.71 -8.48 7.41
C ALA A 35 -6.83 -8.23 6.20
N VAL A 36 -7.49 -7.92 5.08
CA VAL A 36 -6.86 -7.48 3.84
C VAL A 36 -7.63 -6.28 3.29
N LEU A 37 -6.89 -5.24 2.91
CA LEU A 37 -7.40 -4.13 2.09
C LEU A 37 -6.65 -4.13 0.76
N ALA A 38 -7.38 -4.01 -0.34
CA ALA A 38 -6.81 -3.87 -1.68
C ALA A 38 -7.51 -2.75 -2.44
N SER A 39 -6.76 -2.00 -3.24
CA SER A 39 -7.33 -1.03 -4.17
C SER A 39 -6.74 -1.26 -5.56
N VAL A 40 -7.61 -1.44 -6.54
CA VAL A 40 -7.23 -1.66 -7.94
C VAL A 40 -7.66 -0.44 -8.74
N LYS A 41 -6.68 0.25 -9.32
CA LYS A 41 -6.91 1.34 -10.27
C LYS A 41 -6.61 0.84 -11.68
N ASP A 42 -7.57 0.96 -12.59
CA ASP A 42 -7.34 0.64 -14.00
C ASP A 42 -6.65 1.77 -14.76
N ARG A 43 -6.37 1.54 -16.06
CA ARG A 43 -5.71 2.53 -16.93
C ARG A 43 -6.57 3.75 -17.21
N ASP A 44 -7.89 3.59 -17.17
CA ASP A 44 -8.87 4.66 -17.39
C ASP A 44 -9.08 5.49 -16.11
N GLY A 45 -8.47 5.05 -15.01
CA GLY A 45 -8.42 5.75 -13.73
C GLY A 45 -9.52 5.32 -12.76
N HIS A 46 -10.36 4.34 -13.10
CA HIS A 46 -11.37 3.83 -12.19
C HIS A 46 -10.72 3.03 -11.07
N ALA A 47 -11.02 3.43 -9.83
CA ALA A 47 -10.55 2.76 -8.63
C ALA A 47 -11.66 1.90 -8.03
N ARG A 48 -11.31 0.69 -7.61
CA ARG A 48 -12.17 -0.23 -6.86
C ARG A 48 -11.45 -0.65 -5.60
N THR A 49 -12.12 -0.54 -4.46
CA THR A 49 -11.59 -0.93 -3.15
C THR A 49 -12.24 -2.22 -2.69
N TYR A 50 -11.44 -3.09 -2.11
CA TYR A 50 -11.80 -4.42 -1.65
C TYR A 50 -11.34 -4.61 -0.22
N THR A 51 -12.17 -5.27 0.58
CA THR A 51 -11.90 -5.53 2.00
C THR A 51 -12.29 -6.96 2.36
N ALA A 52 -11.51 -7.61 3.20
CA ALA A 52 -11.84 -8.90 3.81
C ALA A 52 -11.34 -8.96 5.25
N GLY A 53 -12.04 -9.71 6.10
CA GLY A 53 -11.66 -9.90 7.50
C GLY A 53 -12.11 -8.78 8.44
N VAL A 54 -11.41 -8.67 9.58
CA VAL A 54 -11.76 -7.80 10.71
C VAL A 54 -10.65 -6.80 11.02
N GLY A 55 -11.03 -5.54 11.20
CA GLY A 55 -10.11 -4.45 11.56
C GLY A 55 -9.84 -4.38 13.06
N ASP A 56 -10.70 -4.99 13.87
CA ASP A 56 -10.56 -5.06 15.33
C ASP A 56 -10.81 -6.49 15.79
N LEU A 57 -9.77 -7.11 16.36
CA LEU A 57 -9.80 -8.49 16.84
C LEU A 57 -10.58 -8.64 18.16
N ALA A 58 -10.71 -7.58 18.95
CA ALA A 58 -11.42 -7.61 20.22
C ALA A 58 -12.94 -7.52 20.00
N THR A 59 -13.39 -6.67 19.06
CA THR A 59 -14.82 -6.48 18.78
C THR A 59 -15.33 -7.31 17.60
N GLY A 60 -14.43 -7.86 16.78
CA GLY A 60 -14.79 -8.54 15.53
C GLY A 60 -15.29 -7.57 14.45
N SER A 61 -15.07 -6.27 14.62
CA SER A 61 -15.54 -5.25 13.67
C SER A 61 -14.85 -5.43 12.31
N LYS A 62 -15.64 -5.33 11.23
CA LYS A 62 -15.12 -5.42 9.85
C LYS A 62 -14.06 -4.36 9.59
N VAL A 63 -13.11 -4.70 8.72
CA VAL A 63 -12.10 -3.74 8.29
C VAL A 63 -12.76 -2.62 7.45
N PRO A 64 -12.51 -1.34 7.78
CA PRO A 64 -13.04 -0.22 6.99
C PRO A 64 -12.32 -0.10 5.63
N ALA A 65 -13.03 0.35 4.60
CA ALA A 65 -12.47 0.52 3.26
C ALA A 65 -11.36 1.59 3.19
N ASP A 66 -11.44 2.58 4.06
CA ASP A 66 -10.48 3.67 4.29
C ASP A 66 -9.62 3.43 5.55
N GLY A 67 -9.37 2.16 5.87
CA GLY A 67 -8.58 1.79 7.05
C GLY A 67 -7.14 2.31 7.03
N GLN A 68 -6.65 2.71 8.19
CA GLN A 68 -5.26 3.10 8.38
C GLN A 68 -4.38 1.88 8.60
N VAL A 69 -3.23 1.84 7.92
CA VAL A 69 -2.28 0.72 7.99
C VAL A 69 -0.87 1.22 8.26
N ARG A 70 -0.09 0.43 9.01
CA ARG A 70 1.36 0.63 9.13
C ARG A 70 2.03 -0.04 7.94
N ILE A 71 2.46 0.77 6.98
CA ILE A 71 2.96 0.29 5.68
C ILE A 71 4.38 -0.28 5.69
N GLY A 72 5.09 -0.26 6.83
CA GLY A 72 6.45 -0.79 6.95
C GLY A 72 7.41 -0.19 5.92
N SER A 73 8.23 -1.06 5.29
CA SER A 73 9.24 -0.66 4.29
C SER A 73 8.66 -0.05 3.01
N SER A 74 7.35 -0.11 2.77
CA SER A 74 6.75 0.68 1.68
C SER A 74 6.95 2.19 1.87
N SER A 75 7.30 2.64 3.08
CA SER A 75 7.73 4.01 3.36
C SER A 75 9.00 4.42 2.60
N GLU A 76 9.84 3.47 2.17
CA GLU A 76 11.09 3.75 1.44
C GLU A 76 10.84 4.45 0.11
N ALA A 77 9.72 4.19 -0.55
CA ALA A 77 9.33 4.90 -1.77
C ALA A 77 9.15 6.40 -1.52
N PHE A 78 8.57 6.78 -0.38
CA PHE A 78 8.37 8.17 0.00
C PHE A 78 9.73 8.85 0.29
N THR A 79 10.61 8.17 1.03
CA THR A 79 11.97 8.65 1.27
C THR A 79 12.75 8.82 -0.04
N ALA A 80 12.65 7.85 -0.95
CA ALA A 80 13.29 7.91 -2.26
C ALA A 80 12.79 9.09 -3.09
N VAL A 81 11.49 9.36 -3.09
CA VAL A 81 10.91 10.52 -3.77
C VAL A 81 11.51 11.83 -3.24
N VAL A 82 11.62 12.00 -1.91
CA VAL A 82 12.25 13.20 -1.33
C VAL A 82 13.73 13.29 -1.70
N ALA A 83 14.47 12.19 -1.64
CA ALA A 83 15.88 12.17 -2.03
C ALA A 83 16.08 12.55 -3.51
N LEU A 84 15.23 12.04 -4.40
CA LEU A 84 15.25 12.36 -5.83
C LEU A 84 14.84 13.81 -6.09
N GLN A 85 13.88 14.36 -5.34
CA GLN A 85 13.53 15.79 -5.42
C GLN A 85 14.71 16.68 -5.04
N LEU A 86 15.46 16.35 -3.98
CA LEU A 86 16.66 17.10 -3.59
C LEU A 86 17.75 17.09 -4.68
N VAL A 87 17.88 15.99 -5.43
CA VAL A 87 18.79 15.92 -6.59
C VAL A 87 18.26 16.76 -7.75
N GLY A 88 16.97 16.65 -8.06
CA GLY A 88 16.34 17.44 -9.13
C GLY A 88 16.37 18.95 -8.88
N GLU A 89 16.30 19.38 -7.62
CA GLU A 89 16.42 20.79 -7.21
C GLU A 89 17.88 21.28 -7.11
N GLY A 90 18.86 20.42 -7.38
CA GLY A 90 20.29 20.74 -7.26
C GLY A 90 20.77 20.92 -5.81
N LYS A 91 19.92 20.64 -4.81
CA LYS A 91 20.26 20.70 -3.38
C LYS A 91 21.13 19.51 -2.93
N ARG A 92 21.17 18.45 -3.73
CA ARG A 92 22.16 17.36 -3.64
C ARG A 92 22.67 16.99 -5.03
N THR A 93 23.97 16.72 -5.14
CA THR A 93 24.60 16.38 -6.43
C THR A 93 24.50 14.89 -6.79
N SER A 94 24.13 14.03 -5.83
CA SER A 94 24.04 12.58 -6.01
C SER A 94 23.11 11.93 -4.98
N ILE A 95 22.58 10.76 -5.30
CA ILE A 95 21.86 9.90 -4.35
C ILE A 95 22.88 9.40 -3.32
N PRO A 96 22.61 9.51 -2.01
CA PRO A 96 23.53 9.01 -1.00
C PRO A 96 23.69 7.50 -1.18
N THR A 97 24.92 7.08 -1.46
CA THR A 97 25.33 5.68 -1.36
C THR A 97 25.40 5.27 0.11
N ASP A 98 25.41 3.98 0.41
CA ASP A 98 25.41 3.47 1.79
C ASP A 98 26.49 4.11 2.68
N GLY A 99 27.67 4.43 2.10
CA GLY A 99 28.75 5.14 2.77
C GLY A 99 28.44 6.61 3.11
N ALA A 100 27.70 7.31 2.25
CA ALA A 100 27.24 8.66 2.53
C ALA A 100 26.11 8.68 3.57
N ALA A 101 25.28 7.62 3.59
CA ALA A 101 24.26 7.42 4.62
C ALA A 101 24.90 7.15 5.99
N THR A 102 25.94 6.31 6.08
CA THR A 102 26.67 6.05 7.34
C THR A 102 27.28 7.31 7.93
N LYS A 103 27.93 8.16 7.12
CA LYS A 103 28.49 9.43 7.60
C LYS A 103 27.40 10.40 8.12
N HIS A 104 26.21 10.38 7.53
CA HIS A 104 25.07 11.16 8.05
C HIS A 104 24.52 10.56 9.34
N LEU A 105 24.45 9.24 9.43
CA LEU A 105 24.03 8.53 10.64
C LEU A 105 24.99 8.80 11.80
N GLU A 106 26.30 8.73 11.57
CA GLU A 106 27.33 9.09 12.55
C GLU A 106 27.13 10.53 13.06
N ARG A 107 26.90 11.49 12.16
CA ARG A 107 26.60 12.88 12.56
C ARG A 107 25.33 13.00 13.41
N VAL A 108 24.27 12.26 13.06
CA VAL A 108 23.00 12.26 13.82
C VAL A 108 23.19 11.62 15.18
N VAL A 109 23.94 10.51 15.25
CA VAL A 109 24.29 9.82 16.50
C VAL A 109 25.17 10.71 17.38
N ASP A 110 26.19 11.37 16.84
CA ASP A 110 27.02 12.33 17.56
C ASP A 110 26.21 13.52 18.08
N THR A 111 25.27 14.02 17.27
CA THR A 111 24.38 15.13 17.69
C THR A 111 23.40 14.69 18.78
N ALA A 112 22.93 13.43 18.74
CA ALA A 112 22.04 12.87 19.75
C ALA A 112 22.78 12.49 21.05
N LEU A 113 24.04 12.07 20.96
CA LEU A 113 24.89 11.72 22.10
C LEU A 113 25.56 12.96 22.74
N CYS A 114 25.82 14.01 21.96
CA CYS A 114 26.35 15.29 22.41
C CYS A 114 25.39 16.43 22.00
N PRO A 115 24.25 16.59 22.70
CA PRO A 115 23.43 17.78 22.51
C PRO A 115 24.28 18.99 22.90
N ALA A 116 24.51 19.89 21.95
CA ALA A 116 25.23 21.15 22.17
C ALA A 116 24.56 21.93 23.32
N GLY A 117 25.12 21.83 24.53
CA GLY A 117 24.50 22.37 25.73
C GLY A 117 25.20 22.10 27.07
N GLN A 118 26.27 21.30 27.14
CA GLN A 118 27.10 21.21 28.36
C GLN A 118 28.45 21.92 28.15
N ASN A 119 28.41 23.25 28.16
CA ASN A 119 29.58 24.07 28.44
C ASN A 119 29.12 25.25 29.31
N GLY A 120 29.33 25.15 30.62
CA GLY A 120 29.07 26.24 31.56
C GLY A 120 28.83 25.80 33.00
N ALA A 121 29.88 25.36 33.69
CA ALA A 121 30.24 25.76 35.06
C ALA A 121 31.53 25.04 35.48
#